data_AF-A0A1F9VUL2-F1
#
_entry.id   AF-A0A1F9VUL2-F1
#
_cell.length_a   1.000
_cell.length_b   1.000
_cell.length_c   1.000
_cell.angle_alpha   90.00
_cell.angle_beta   90.00
_cell.angle_gamma   90.00
#
_symmetry.space_group_name_H-M   'P 1'
#
loop_
_entity.id
_entity.type
_entity.pdbx_description
1 polymer ?
#
loop_
_entity_poly.entity_id
_entity_poly.type
_entity_poly.pdbx_seq_one_letter_code
_entity_poly.pdbx_strand_id
1 'polypeptide(L)'
;MALLRLALVLAALQPVSALAAGEAARKTALSRTAADDSRAGILRLMDRVIADPSDEQARKELRLATGLAVEKERRAASEERAALLAGAGLDRGRIMAMRASKKKRLDAWNDEFLKACALASGADTVKEAVAAYENLLETFPVYSDNRAYLLASGAKIKGIFYKVIKETYPYLVAGRDTVDERTLAALQFSRVAALQEFGGRPDTTAAERELKKAERLRRLERELVLKHENIKAAMDLYEIKRYADSLKNFDRALSYDRNNEEALFYRALARKKAGLAEDER
;
A
#
# COMPACT_ATOMS: atom_id res chain seq x y z
N MET A 1 20.31 -6.21 -35.54
CA MET A 1 21.18 -5.40 -34.67
C MET A 1 20.49 -4.78 -33.44
N ALA A 2 19.18 -5.00 -33.20
CA ALA A 2 18.50 -4.53 -31.97
C ALA A 2 18.22 -5.65 -30.94
N LEU A 3 18.24 -6.92 -31.36
CA LEU A 3 17.95 -8.08 -30.50
C LEU A 3 19.17 -8.59 -29.70
N LEU A 4 20.39 -8.15 -30.04
CA LEU A 4 21.62 -8.54 -29.33
C LEU A 4 22.02 -7.59 -28.20
N ARG A 5 21.37 -6.43 -28.06
CA ARG A 5 21.62 -5.49 -26.94
C ARG A 5 20.69 -5.72 -25.73
N LEU A 6 19.61 -6.49 -25.89
CA LEU A 6 18.70 -6.81 -24.77
C LEU A 6 19.18 -8.02 -23.94
N ALA A 7 19.99 -8.91 -24.53
CA ALA A 7 20.54 -10.07 -23.84
C ALA A 7 21.70 -9.73 -22.88
N LEU A 8 22.38 -8.60 -23.08
CA LEU A 8 23.52 -8.20 -22.23
C LEU A 8 23.12 -7.42 -20.97
N VAL A 9 21.89 -6.90 -20.87
CA VAL A 9 21.39 -6.21 -19.67
C VAL A 9 20.66 -7.16 -18.71
N LEU A 10 20.20 -8.32 -19.19
CA LEU A 10 19.56 -9.35 -18.34
C LEU A 10 20.55 -10.25 -17.60
N ALA A 11 21.84 -10.25 -17.95
CA ALA A 11 22.86 -11.07 -17.28
C ALA A 11 23.48 -10.41 -16.03
N ALA A 12 23.17 -9.14 -15.74
CA ALA A 12 23.70 -8.40 -14.58
C ALA A 12 22.78 -8.42 -13.33
N LEU A 13 21.64 -9.12 -13.39
CA LEU A 13 20.72 -9.32 -12.27
C LEU A 13 20.73 -10.79 -11.83
N GLN A 14 21.93 -11.34 -11.60
CA GLN A 14 22.07 -12.48 -10.69
C GLN A 14 21.91 -12.00 -9.24
N PRO A 15 21.33 -12.82 -8.34
CA PRO A 15 20.91 -12.37 -7.04
C PRO A 15 22.13 -12.18 -6.13
N VAL A 16 22.53 -10.93 -5.92
CA VAL A 16 23.45 -10.53 -4.84
C VAL A 16 22.92 -11.01 -3.46
N SER A 17 21.62 -11.32 -3.36
CA SER A 17 20.99 -11.86 -2.15
C SER A 17 21.34 -13.31 -1.84
N ALA A 18 21.68 -14.16 -2.83
CA ALA A 18 21.97 -15.57 -2.58
C ALA A 18 23.38 -15.78 -2.00
N LEU A 19 24.35 -14.99 -2.48
CA LEU A 19 25.70 -14.96 -1.88
C LEU A 19 25.68 -14.36 -0.47
N ALA A 20 24.94 -13.28 -0.24
CA ALA A 20 24.83 -12.66 1.08
C ALA A 20 24.13 -13.57 2.12
N ALA A 21 23.13 -14.35 1.70
CA ALA A 21 22.46 -15.33 2.56
C ALA A 21 23.38 -16.53 2.88
N GLY A 22 24.15 -17.03 1.90
CA GLY A 22 25.12 -18.10 2.11
C GLY A 22 26.29 -17.70 3.02
N GLU A 23 26.71 -16.45 2.96
CA GLU A 23 27.78 -15.91 3.81
C GLU A 23 27.29 -15.64 5.25
N ALA A 24 26.05 -15.17 5.41
CA ALA A 24 25.42 -15.02 6.72
C ALA A 24 25.18 -16.38 7.40
N ALA A 25 24.75 -17.39 6.66
CA ALA A 25 24.55 -18.77 7.13
C ALA A 25 25.89 -19.43 7.55
N ARG A 26 26.96 -19.22 6.78
CA ARG A 26 28.31 -19.69 7.16
C ARG A 26 28.84 -18.99 8.42
N LYS A 27 28.65 -17.67 8.55
CA LYS A 27 29.05 -16.93 9.75
C LYS A 27 28.29 -17.38 11.00
N THR A 28 26.99 -17.69 10.87
CA THR A 28 26.19 -18.24 11.98
C THR A 28 26.60 -19.68 12.33
N ALA A 29 26.93 -20.53 11.36
CA ALA A 29 27.42 -21.88 11.61
C ALA A 29 28.78 -21.89 12.34
N LEU A 30 29.73 -21.07 11.87
CA LEU A 30 31.04 -20.89 12.52
C LEU A 30 30.94 -20.26 13.93
N SER A 31 29.97 -19.37 14.14
CA SER A 31 29.70 -18.78 15.45
C SER A 31 29.13 -19.81 16.44
N ARG A 32 28.31 -20.77 15.97
CA ARG A 32 27.74 -21.83 16.81
C ARG A 32 28.80 -22.82 17.28
N THR A 33 29.65 -23.29 16.37
CA THR A 33 30.74 -24.23 16.73
C THR A 33 31.72 -23.62 17.74
N ALA A 34 32.09 -22.34 17.58
CA ALA A 34 32.97 -21.65 18.51
C ALA A 34 32.32 -21.37 19.89
N ALA A 35 30.99 -21.28 19.95
CA ALA A 35 30.25 -21.16 21.22
C ALA A 35 30.17 -22.52 21.93
N ASP A 36 29.95 -23.61 21.19
CA ASP A 36 29.92 -24.97 21.71
C ASP A 36 31.28 -25.40 22.30
N ASP A 37 32.38 -25.05 21.63
CA ASP A 37 33.74 -25.33 22.13
C ASP A 37 34.06 -24.57 23.43
N SER A 38 33.61 -23.32 23.53
CA SER A 38 33.79 -22.49 24.73
C SER A 38 32.96 -23.04 25.90
N ARG A 39 31.75 -23.52 25.62
CA ARG A 39 30.86 -24.14 26.61
C ARG A 39 31.43 -25.47 27.11
N ALA A 40 31.97 -26.30 26.22
CA ALA A 40 32.66 -27.53 26.59
C ALA A 40 33.90 -27.27 27.47
N GLY A 41 34.64 -26.20 27.19
CA GLY A 41 35.78 -25.77 28.02
C GLY A 41 35.37 -25.34 29.43
N ILE A 42 34.29 -24.57 29.57
CA ILE A 42 33.76 -24.14 30.88
C ILE A 42 33.25 -25.34 31.68
N LEU A 43 32.54 -26.27 31.05
CA LEU A 43 32.05 -27.48 31.73
C LEU A 43 33.20 -28.33 32.29
N ARG A 44 34.31 -28.50 31.54
CA ARG A 44 35.50 -29.21 32.05
C ARG A 44 36.15 -28.49 33.23
N LEU A 45 36.17 -27.16 33.25
CA LEU A 45 36.67 -26.38 34.38
C LEU A 45 35.74 -26.47 35.59
N MET A 46 34.42 -26.53 35.37
CA MET A 46 33.45 -26.79 36.44
C MET A 46 33.64 -28.18 37.06
N ASP A 47 33.77 -29.22 36.23
CA ASP A 47 34.01 -30.59 36.70
C ASP A 47 35.30 -30.70 37.52
N ARG A 48 36.36 -29.98 37.11
CA ARG A 48 37.63 -29.92 37.85
C ARG A 48 37.49 -29.23 39.21
N VAL A 49 36.74 -28.13 39.30
CA VAL A 49 36.48 -27.42 40.56
C VAL A 49 35.56 -28.23 41.49
N ILE A 50 34.64 -29.02 40.94
CA ILE A 50 33.79 -29.94 41.72
C ILE A 50 34.62 -31.11 42.26
N ALA A 51 35.56 -31.65 41.47
CA ALA A 51 36.43 -32.75 41.87
C ALA A 51 37.47 -32.33 42.93
N ASP A 52 38.00 -31.11 42.86
CA ASP A 52 38.87 -30.53 43.89
C ASP A 52 38.47 -29.07 44.19
N PRO A 53 37.63 -28.86 45.22
CA PRO A 53 37.19 -27.53 45.63
C PRO A 53 38.32 -26.64 46.17
N SER A 54 39.48 -27.20 46.52
CA SER A 54 40.62 -26.47 47.07
C SER A 54 41.57 -25.92 46.00
N ASP A 55 41.47 -26.40 44.76
CA ASP A 55 42.25 -25.89 43.60
C ASP A 55 41.90 -24.42 43.32
N GLU A 56 42.73 -23.52 43.83
CA GLU A 56 42.57 -22.07 43.66
C GLU A 56 42.80 -21.63 42.20
N GLN A 57 43.61 -22.38 41.47
CA GLN A 57 43.95 -22.08 40.08
C GLN A 57 42.80 -22.44 39.14
N ALA A 58 42.20 -23.63 39.31
CA ALA A 58 40.99 -24.02 38.57
C ALA A 58 39.81 -23.06 38.82
N ARG A 59 39.67 -22.54 40.05
CA ARG A 59 38.65 -21.52 40.38
C ARG A 59 38.92 -20.16 39.73
N LYS A 60 40.18 -19.73 39.63
CA LYS A 60 40.56 -18.50 38.92
C LYS A 60 40.32 -18.62 37.42
N GLU A 61 40.72 -19.75 36.83
CA GLU A 61 40.51 -20.05 35.42
C GLU A 61 39.02 -20.14 35.07
N LEU A 62 38.21 -20.82 35.91
CA LEU A 62 36.76 -20.88 35.72
C LEU A 62 36.13 -19.48 35.78
N ARG A 63 36.45 -18.65 36.78
CA ARG A 63 35.93 -17.28 36.89
C ARG A 63 36.26 -16.44 35.66
N LEU A 64 37.50 -16.54 35.16
CA LEU A 64 37.94 -15.81 33.99
C LEU A 64 37.24 -16.31 32.72
N ALA A 65 37.12 -17.63 32.53
CA ALA A 65 36.41 -18.23 31.40
C ALA A 65 34.92 -17.88 31.40
N THR A 66 34.26 -17.93 32.57
CA THR A 66 32.86 -17.52 32.70
C THR A 66 32.67 -16.02 32.46
N GLY A 67 33.59 -15.17 32.93
CA GLY A 67 33.54 -13.73 32.70
C GLY A 67 33.69 -13.37 31.22
N LEU A 68 34.61 -14.03 30.51
CA LEU A 68 34.80 -13.86 29.08
C LEU A 68 33.59 -14.36 28.27
N ALA A 69 32.99 -15.48 28.67
CA ALA A 69 31.78 -15.99 28.03
C ALA A 69 30.58 -15.05 28.21
N VAL A 70 30.35 -14.55 29.44
CA VAL A 70 29.29 -13.58 29.73
C VAL A 70 29.48 -12.28 28.93
N GLU A 71 30.71 -11.76 28.84
CA GLU A 71 30.98 -10.56 28.04
C GLU A 71 30.82 -10.80 26.54
N LYS A 72 31.19 -11.99 26.03
CA LYS A 72 30.95 -12.37 24.63
C LYS A 72 29.46 -12.48 24.32
N GLU A 73 28.68 -13.11 25.19
CA GLU A 73 27.22 -13.19 25.06
C GLU A 73 26.57 -11.81 25.16
N ARG A 74 27.01 -10.97 26.09
CA ARG A 74 26.52 -9.60 26.24
C ARG A 74 26.81 -8.76 25.00
N ARG A 75 28.00 -8.88 24.41
CA ARG A 75 28.36 -8.22 23.14
C ARG A 75 27.48 -8.72 22.00
N ALA A 76 27.35 -10.03 21.82
CA ALA A 76 26.49 -10.62 20.79
C ALA A 76 25.03 -10.16 20.93
N ALA A 77 24.47 -10.21 22.15
CA ALA A 77 23.12 -9.73 22.42
C ALA A 77 22.97 -8.21 22.17
N SER A 78 24.01 -7.42 22.47
CA SER A 78 24.01 -5.98 22.19
C SER A 78 24.05 -5.67 20.69
N GLU A 79 24.81 -6.45 19.92
CA GLU A 79 24.91 -6.33 18.46
C GLU A 79 23.62 -6.76 17.78
N GLU A 80 23.03 -7.87 18.23
CA GLU A 80 21.72 -8.33 17.75
C GLU A 80 20.63 -7.29 18.06
N ARG A 81 20.59 -6.77 19.29
CA ARG A 81 19.67 -5.70 19.66
C ARG A 81 19.88 -4.45 18.81
N ALA A 82 21.13 -4.05 18.57
CA ALA A 82 21.44 -2.91 17.72
C ALA A 82 20.96 -3.14 16.26
N ALA A 83 21.15 -4.34 15.72
CA ALA A 83 20.69 -4.71 14.38
C ALA A 83 19.15 -4.69 14.28
N LEU A 84 18.45 -5.22 15.29
CA LEU A 84 16.99 -5.18 15.36
C LEU A 84 16.45 -3.75 15.44
N LEU A 85 17.07 -2.90 16.26
CA LEU A 85 16.70 -1.48 16.39
C LEU A 85 16.99 -0.71 15.10
N ALA A 86 18.11 -0.98 14.43
CA ALA A 86 18.43 -0.37 13.14
C ALA A 86 17.41 -0.76 12.06
N GLY A 87 17.04 -2.05 12.00
CA GLY A 87 15.97 -2.54 11.12
C GLY A 87 14.63 -1.86 11.39
N ALA A 88 14.22 -1.79 12.67
CA ALA A 88 13.00 -1.10 13.07
C ALA A 88 13.02 0.41 12.72
N GLY A 89 14.18 1.05 12.82
CA GLY A 89 14.39 2.44 12.41
C GLY A 89 14.16 2.66 10.92
N LEU A 90 14.69 1.77 10.07
CA LEU A 90 14.49 1.81 8.62
C LEU A 90 13.02 1.62 8.25
N ASP A 91 12.34 0.65 8.86
CA ASP A 91 10.92 0.38 8.62
C ASP A 91 10.06 1.57 9.04
N ARG A 92 10.34 2.18 10.20
CA ARG A 92 9.67 3.40 10.65
C ARG A 92 9.89 4.55 9.66
N GLY A 93 11.10 4.72 9.16
CA GLY A 93 11.42 5.74 8.15
C GLY A 93 10.61 5.55 6.87
N ARG A 94 10.49 4.31 6.37
CA ARG A 94 9.67 3.98 5.20
C ARG A 94 8.19 4.27 5.42
N ILE A 95 7.64 3.90 6.58
CA ILE A 95 6.23 4.18 6.93
C ILE A 95 5.98 5.69 6.97
N MET A 96 6.89 6.48 7.55
CA MET A 96 6.75 7.93 7.58
C MET A 96 6.81 8.55 6.18
N ALA A 97 7.74 8.10 5.33
CA ALA A 97 7.83 8.56 3.94
C ALA A 97 6.55 8.23 3.14
N MET A 98 6.01 7.01 3.31
CA MET A 98 4.76 6.59 2.70
C MET A 98 3.58 7.47 3.16
N ARG A 99 3.45 7.73 4.47
CA ARG A 99 2.41 8.61 5.02
C ARG A 99 2.53 10.03 4.47
N ALA A 100 3.74 10.55 4.32
CA ALA A 100 4.00 11.86 3.73
C ALA A 100 3.61 11.91 2.23
N SER A 101 3.98 10.89 1.45
CA SER A 101 3.59 10.78 0.03
C SER A 101 2.08 10.71 -0.14
N LYS A 102 1.43 9.85 0.67
CA LYS A 102 -0.02 9.74 0.74
C LYS A 102 -0.69 11.08 1.00
N LYS A 103 -0.24 11.80 2.03
CA LYS A 103 -0.77 13.12 2.36
C LYS A 103 -0.64 14.06 1.17
N LYS A 104 0.54 14.13 0.55
CA LYS A 104 0.78 14.99 -0.63
C LYS A 104 -0.16 14.66 -1.80
N ARG A 105 -0.36 13.36 -2.11
CA ARG A 105 -1.29 12.94 -3.17
C ARG A 105 -2.74 13.30 -2.86
N LEU A 106 -3.13 13.16 -1.60
CA LEU A 106 -4.49 13.53 -1.14
C LEU A 106 -4.71 15.04 -1.16
N ASP A 107 -3.76 15.83 -0.70
CA ASP A 107 -3.84 17.29 -0.71
C ASP A 107 -3.95 17.80 -2.16
N ALA A 108 -3.09 17.31 -3.07
CA ALA A 108 -3.16 17.67 -4.50
C ALA A 108 -4.48 17.24 -5.15
N TRP A 109 -4.99 16.05 -4.82
CA TRP A 109 -6.29 15.60 -5.30
C TRP A 109 -7.43 16.48 -4.76
N ASN A 110 -7.37 16.86 -3.48
CA ASN A 110 -8.38 17.69 -2.84
C ASN A 110 -8.43 19.10 -3.46
N ASP A 111 -7.28 19.67 -3.84
CA ASP A 111 -7.24 20.95 -4.54
C ASP A 111 -7.96 20.89 -5.88
N GLU A 112 -7.68 19.85 -6.68
CA GLU A 112 -8.39 19.61 -7.96
C GLU A 112 -9.89 19.32 -7.74
N PHE A 113 -10.23 18.59 -6.67
CA PHE A 113 -11.62 18.34 -6.30
C PHE A 113 -12.39 19.60 -5.94
N LEU A 114 -11.76 20.54 -5.21
CA LEU A 114 -12.37 21.84 -4.92
C LEU A 114 -12.58 22.68 -6.18
N LYS A 115 -11.66 22.63 -7.16
CA LYS A 115 -11.85 23.26 -8.47
C LYS A 115 -13.05 22.66 -9.21
N ALA A 116 -13.18 21.33 -9.23
CA ALA A 116 -14.32 20.65 -9.84
C ALA A 116 -15.65 21.03 -9.15
N CYS A 117 -15.66 21.19 -7.81
CA CYS A 117 -16.82 21.67 -7.07
C CYS A 117 -17.19 23.12 -7.41
N ALA A 118 -16.20 23.99 -7.60
CA ALA A 118 -16.43 25.37 -8.03
C ALA A 118 -17.06 25.41 -9.42
N LEU A 119 -16.55 24.61 -10.37
CA LEU A 119 -17.15 24.46 -11.71
C LEU A 119 -18.57 23.89 -11.62
N ALA A 120 -18.81 22.91 -10.74
CA ALA A 120 -20.12 22.28 -10.57
C ALA A 120 -21.19 23.24 -10.04
N SER A 121 -20.79 24.36 -9.42
CA SER A 121 -21.70 25.36 -8.87
C SER A 121 -22.29 26.31 -9.92
N GLY A 122 -21.68 26.38 -11.11
CA GLY A 122 -22.19 27.19 -12.22
C GLY A 122 -23.04 26.35 -13.18
N ALA A 123 -24.23 26.83 -13.53
CA ALA A 123 -25.10 26.16 -14.51
C ALA A 123 -24.41 26.07 -15.88
N ASP A 124 -23.62 27.07 -16.26
CA ASP A 124 -22.93 27.10 -17.55
C ASP A 124 -21.78 26.09 -17.62
N THR A 125 -21.06 25.91 -16.52
CA THR A 125 -19.82 25.13 -16.40
C THR A 125 -20.01 23.65 -16.03
N VAL A 126 -21.24 23.14 -16.08
CA VAL A 126 -21.55 21.74 -15.69
C VAL A 126 -20.80 20.71 -16.53
N LYS A 127 -20.57 20.98 -17.84
CA LYS A 127 -19.85 20.04 -18.72
C LYS A 127 -18.39 19.89 -18.30
N GLU A 128 -17.75 21.01 -18.01
CA GLU A 128 -16.39 21.10 -17.51
C GLU A 128 -16.29 20.45 -16.12
N ALA A 129 -17.27 20.66 -15.26
CA ALA A 129 -17.33 20.07 -13.93
C ALA A 129 -17.42 18.53 -13.97
N VAL A 130 -18.25 17.98 -14.85
CA VAL A 130 -18.36 16.53 -15.08
C VAL A 130 -17.03 15.97 -15.57
N ALA A 131 -16.41 16.59 -16.57
CA ALA A 131 -15.13 16.13 -17.11
C ALA A 131 -14.01 16.19 -16.06
N ALA A 132 -13.98 17.25 -15.26
CA ALA A 132 -13.06 17.38 -14.13
C ALA A 132 -13.29 16.26 -13.09
N TYR A 133 -14.55 15.93 -12.81
CA TYR A 133 -14.88 14.86 -11.88
C TYR A 133 -14.52 13.46 -12.40
N GLU A 134 -14.74 13.18 -13.69
CA GLU A 134 -14.27 11.94 -14.33
C GLU A 134 -12.75 11.77 -14.15
N ASN A 135 -11.99 12.83 -14.45
CA ASN A 135 -10.54 12.82 -14.29
C ASN A 135 -10.11 12.63 -12.81
N LEU A 136 -10.86 13.20 -11.87
CA LEU A 136 -10.60 13.01 -10.43
C LEU A 136 -10.83 11.58 -9.97
N LEU A 137 -11.85 10.89 -10.51
CA LEU A 137 -12.08 9.48 -10.20
C LEU A 137 -10.99 8.60 -10.80
N GLU A 138 -10.50 8.91 -12.00
CA GLU A 138 -9.40 8.16 -12.64
C GLU A 138 -8.08 8.29 -11.87
N THR A 139 -7.82 9.48 -11.33
CA THR A 139 -6.56 9.81 -10.64
C THR A 139 -6.63 9.65 -9.11
N PHE A 140 -7.77 9.19 -8.57
CA PHE A 140 -8.00 9.10 -7.14
C PHE A 140 -6.94 8.21 -6.46
N PRO A 141 -6.23 8.71 -5.43
CA PRO A 141 -5.25 7.91 -4.71
C PRO A 141 -5.96 6.87 -3.83
N VAL A 142 -5.75 5.58 -4.07
CA VAL A 142 -6.44 4.49 -3.35
C VAL A 142 -5.57 3.98 -2.19
N TYR A 143 -6.06 4.10 -0.96
CA TYR A 143 -5.41 3.59 0.25
C TYR A 143 -6.41 2.78 1.09
N SER A 144 -5.91 2.00 2.03
CA SER A 144 -6.73 1.11 2.88
C SER A 144 -7.80 1.85 3.70
N ASP A 145 -7.54 3.09 4.10
CA ASP A 145 -8.31 3.85 5.08
C ASP A 145 -9.07 5.06 4.51
N ASN A 146 -8.86 5.41 3.23
CA ASN A 146 -9.44 6.62 2.63
C ASN A 146 -10.70 6.37 1.80
N ARG A 147 -11.25 5.15 1.82
CA ARG A 147 -12.53 4.82 1.15
C ARG A 147 -13.67 5.74 1.59
N ALA A 148 -13.77 6.02 2.89
CA ALA A 148 -14.81 6.90 3.44
C ALA A 148 -14.69 8.33 2.89
N TYR A 149 -13.46 8.79 2.67
CA TYR A 149 -13.18 10.09 2.07
C TYR A 149 -13.65 10.16 0.61
N LEU A 150 -13.43 9.11 -0.20
CA LEU A 150 -14.00 9.00 -1.55
C LEU A 150 -15.53 9.12 -1.54
N LEU A 151 -16.19 8.35 -0.66
CA LEU A 151 -17.66 8.36 -0.55
C LEU A 151 -18.20 9.74 -0.16
N ALA A 152 -17.57 10.39 0.83
CA ALA A 152 -17.95 11.73 1.27
C ALA A 152 -17.78 12.78 0.17
N SER A 153 -16.66 12.75 -0.56
CA SER A 153 -16.40 13.65 -1.68
C SER A 153 -17.38 13.41 -2.83
N GLY A 154 -17.70 12.15 -3.13
CA GLY A 154 -18.72 11.79 -4.10
C GLY A 154 -20.10 12.34 -3.71
N ALA A 155 -20.53 12.14 -2.47
CA ALA A 155 -21.80 12.70 -1.99
C ALA A 155 -21.83 14.24 -2.09
N LYS A 156 -20.73 14.91 -1.75
CA LYS A 156 -20.60 16.37 -1.80
C LYS A 156 -20.81 16.93 -3.21
N ILE A 157 -20.07 16.43 -4.21
CA ILE A 157 -20.18 16.98 -5.56
C ILE A 157 -21.54 16.64 -6.21
N LYS A 158 -22.09 15.44 -5.94
CA LYS A 158 -23.45 15.07 -6.37
C LYS A 158 -24.51 16.00 -5.78
N GLY A 159 -24.34 16.40 -4.51
CA GLY A 159 -25.20 17.40 -3.86
C GLY A 159 -25.09 18.80 -4.46
N ILE A 160 -23.89 19.24 -4.86
CA ILE A 160 -23.69 20.53 -5.55
C ILE A 160 -24.43 20.51 -6.88
N PHE A 161 -24.22 19.46 -7.69
CA PHE A 161 -24.93 19.28 -8.94
C PHE A 161 -26.45 19.37 -8.71
N TYR A 162 -26.98 18.56 -7.79
CA TYR A 162 -28.42 18.59 -7.47
C TYR A 162 -28.98 19.98 -7.23
N LYS A 163 -28.27 20.80 -6.45
CA LYS A 163 -28.70 22.14 -6.10
C LYS A 163 -28.80 23.02 -7.34
N VAL A 164 -27.75 23.05 -8.16
CA VAL A 164 -27.72 23.82 -9.41
C VAL A 164 -28.87 23.42 -10.33
N ILE A 165 -29.19 22.14 -10.35
CA ILE A 165 -30.23 21.56 -11.19
C ILE A 165 -31.60 21.98 -10.69
N LYS A 166 -31.84 21.83 -9.39
CA LYS A 166 -33.11 22.21 -8.78
C LYS A 166 -33.40 23.69 -9.01
N GLU A 167 -32.36 24.54 -8.99
CA GLU A 167 -32.46 25.97 -9.24
C GLU A 167 -32.68 26.29 -10.74
N THR A 168 -31.97 25.61 -11.65
CA THR A 168 -31.97 25.95 -13.09
C THR A 168 -33.07 25.21 -13.89
N TYR A 169 -33.38 23.97 -13.50
CA TYR A 169 -34.26 23.03 -14.21
C TYR A 169 -35.16 22.25 -13.23
N PRO A 170 -36.03 22.93 -12.47
CA PRO A 170 -36.80 22.33 -11.37
C PRO A 170 -37.69 21.14 -11.82
N TYR A 171 -38.16 21.15 -13.06
CA TYR A 171 -39.01 20.10 -13.63
C TYR A 171 -38.31 18.73 -13.72
N LEU A 172 -36.99 18.68 -13.82
CA LEU A 172 -36.22 17.43 -13.88
C LEU A 172 -36.13 16.70 -12.55
N VAL A 173 -36.43 17.43 -11.47
CA VAL A 173 -36.24 17.00 -10.10
C VAL A 173 -37.57 16.89 -9.35
N ALA A 174 -38.68 17.21 -10.02
CA ALA A 174 -40.01 17.15 -9.45
C ALA A 174 -40.33 15.74 -8.96
N GLY A 175 -40.73 15.64 -7.68
CA GLY A 175 -41.08 14.36 -7.04
C GLY A 175 -39.87 13.48 -6.67
N ARG A 176 -38.65 14.03 -6.65
CA ARG A 176 -37.46 13.32 -6.19
C ARG A 176 -36.83 14.02 -5.01
N ASP A 177 -36.50 13.23 -4.00
CA ASP A 177 -35.92 13.71 -2.75
C ASP A 177 -34.41 13.47 -2.69
N THR A 178 -33.90 12.60 -3.58
CA THR A 178 -32.50 12.14 -3.61
C THR A 178 -31.94 12.15 -5.04
N VAL A 179 -30.63 12.34 -5.15
CA VAL A 179 -29.90 12.24 -6.42
C VAL A 179 -29.40 10.82 -6.60
N ASP A 180 -30.02 10.08 -7.50
CA ASP A 180 -29.42 8.84 -7.99
C ASP A 180 -28.50 9.13 -9.21
N GLU A 181 -27.63 8.18 -9.53
CA GLU A 181 -26.75 8.26 -10.71
C GLU A 181 -27.55 8.32 -12.03
N ARG A 182 -28.84 8.01 -11.99
CA ARG A 182 -29.77 8.13 -13.11
C ARG A 182 -30.22 9.57 -13.30
N THR A 183 -30.31 10.36 -12.23
CA THR A 183 -30.65 11.78 -12.21
C THR A 183 -29.49 12.61 -12.73
N LEU A 184 -28.24 12.32 -12.33
CA LEU A 184 -27.05 12.96 -12.91
C LEU A 184 -26.89 12.67 -14.41
N ALA A 185 -27.14 11.43 -14.81
CA ALA A 185 -27.19 11.06 -16.23
C ALA A 185 -28.30 11.82 -16.96
N ALA A 186 -29.54 11.76 -16.45
CA ALA A 186 -30.72 12.44 -16.98
C ALA A 186 -30.53 13.96 -17.14
N LEU A 187 -29.58 14.53 -16.42
CA LEU A 187 -29.21 15.93 -16.48
C LEU A 187 -28.22 16.32 -17.56
N GLN A 188 -27.26 15.45 -17.81
CA GLN A 188 -26.45 15.56 -19.02
C GLN A 188 -27.37 15.44 -20.25
N PHE A 189 -28.41 14.60 -20.18
CA PHE A 189 -29.41 14.46 -21.25
C PHE A 189 -30.36 15.66 -21.40
N SER A 190 -30.97 16.12 -20.32
CA SER A 190 -31.99 17.17 -20.38
C SER A 190 -31.45 18.53 -20.77
N ARG A 191 -30.18 18.83 -20.45
CA ARG A 191 -29.54 20.09 -20.86
C ARG A 191 -29.19 20.10 -22.35
N VAL A 192 -28.84 18.94 -22.92
CA VAL A 192 -28.67 18.78 -24.37
C VAL A 192 -30.02 18.89 -25.09
N ALA A 193 -31.09 18.33 -24.51
CA ALA A 193 -32.44 18.43 -25.06
C ALA A 193 -33.03 19.86 -24.95
N ALA A 194 -32.84 20.56 -23.82
CA ALA A 194 -33.31 21.93 -23.62
C ALA A 194 -32.56 22.96 -24.50
N LEU A 195 -31.29 22.70 -24.83
CA LEU A 195 -30.57 23.50 -25.85
C LEU A 195 -31.07 23.23 -27.28
N GLN A 196 -31.78 22.12 -27.52
CA GLN A 196 -32.41 21.79 -28.81
C GLN A 196 -33.84 22.36 -28.95
N GLU A 197 -34.43 22.92 -27.88
CA GLU A 197 -35.84 23.37 -27.86
C GLU A 197 -36.16 24.59 -28.75
N PHE A 198 -35.19 25.17 -29.46
CA PHE A 198 -35.48 26.06 -30.60
C PHE A 198 -35.36 25.30 -31.95
N GLY A 199 -36.27 24.35 -32.17
CA GLY A 199 -36.66 23.89 -33.51
C GLY A 199 -35.78 22.84 -34.21
N GLY A 200 -34.82 22.22 -33.53
CA GLY A 200 -33.96 21.17 -34.11
C GLY A 200 -34.46 19.75 -33.87
N ARG A 201 -34.39 18.88 -34.89
CA ARG A 201 -34.65 17.43 -34.76
C ARG A 201 -33.77 16.86 -33.62
N PRO A 202 -34.31 16.04 -32.71
CA PRO A 202 -33.51 15.50 -31.61
C PRO A 202 -32.31 14.72 -32.14
N ASP A 203 -31.11 15.21 -31.84
CA ASP A 203 -29.86 14.55 -32.23
C ASP A 203 -29.63 13.34 -31.32
N THR A 204 -30.14 12.19 -31.76
CA THR A 204 -29.99 10.89 -31.11
C THR A 204 -28.51 10.56 -30.84
N THR A 205 -27.61 11.01 -31.71
CA THR A 205 -26.15 10.86 -31.57
C THR A 205 -25.59 11.63 -30.38
N ALA A 206 -26.12 12.82 -30.07
CA ALA A 206 -25.67 13.62 -28.93
C ALA A 206 -26.14 13.01 -27.61
N ALA A 207 -27.37 12.52 -27.55
CA ALA A 207 -27.90 11.80 -26.39
C ALA A 207 -27.08 10.53 -26.09
N GLU A 208 -26.79 9.71 -27.10
CA GLU A 208 -25.98 8.49 -26.93
C GLU A 208 -24.57 8.78 -26.37
N ARG A 209 -23.94 9.90 -26.75
CA ARG A 209 -22.62 10.29 -26.23
C ARG A 209 -22.67 10.61 -24.74
N GLU A 210 -23.70 11.32 -24.29
CA GLU A 210 -23.88 11.64 -22.87
C GLU A 210 -24.24 10.39 -22.06
N LEU A 211 -25.03 9.46 -22.61
CA LEU A 211 -25.28 8.15 -21.98
C LEU A 211 -23.97 7.42 -21.66
N LYS A 212 -23.08 7.35 -22.66
CA LYS A 212 -21.80 6.66 -22.54
C LYS A 212 -20.91 7.30 -21.47
N LYS A 213 -20.96 8.63 -21.28
CA LYS A 213 -20.24 9.31 -20.20
C LYS A 213 -20.80 8.94 -18.82
N ALA A 214 -22.12 8.95 -18.67
CA ALA A 214 -22.75 8.52 -17.42
C ALA A 214 -22.44 7.06 -17.06
N GLU A 215 -22.44 6.17 -18.06
CA GLU A 215 -22.03 4.78 -17.89
C GLU A 215 -20.55 4.64 -17.50
N ARG A 216 -19.68 5.46 -18.10
CA ARG A 216 -18.26 5.54 -17.74
C ARG A 216 -18.07 5.97 -16.29
N LEU A 217 -18.74 7.03 -15.84
CA LEU A 217 -18.70 7.48 -14.44
C LEU A 217 -19.06 6.34 -13.47
N ARG A 218 -20.17 5.63 -13.72
CA ARG A 218 -20.57 4.48 -12.89
C ARG A 218 -19.53 3.37 -12.89
N ARG A 219 -18.93 3.11 -14.05
CA ARG A 219 -17.87 2.10 -14.16
C ARG A 219 -16.66 2.50 -13.32
N LEU A 220 -16.21 3.76 -13.40
CA LEU A 220 -15.08 4.27 -12.62
C LEU A 220 -15.33 4.19 -11.12
N GLU A 221 -16.53 4.58 -10.65
CA GLU A 221 -16.89 4.47 -9.23
C GLU A 221 -16.84 3.02 -8.74
N ARG A 222 -17.39 2.07 -9.51
CA ARG A 222 -17.31 0.64 -9.18
C ARG A 222 -15.88 0.10 -9.17
N GLU A 223 -15.08 0.49 -10.15
CA GLU A 223 -13.66 0.10 -10.21
C GLU A 223 -12.90 0.62 -8.98
N LEU A 224 -13.15 1.85 -8.54
CA LEU A 224 -12.55 2.39 -7.31
C LEU A 224 -12.97 1.61 -6.07
N VAL A 225 -14.24 1.24 -5.95
CA VAL A 225 -14.72 0.41 -4.83
C VAL A 225 -13.97 -0.92 -4.80
N LEU A 226 -13.85 -1.60 -5.94
CA LEU A 226 -13.11 -2.86 -6.04
C LEU A 226 -11.62 -2.70 -5.70
N LYS A 227 -10.99 -1.59 -6.11
CA LYS A 227 -9.59 -1.29 -5.74
C LYS A 227 -9.42 -1.16 -4.23
N HIS A 228 -10.33 -0.44 -3.56
CA HIS A 228 -10.29 -0.31 -2.09
C HIS A 228 -10.55 -1.65 -1.39
N GLU A 229 -11.48 -2.46 -1.90
CA GLU A 229 -11.78 -3.79 -1.35
C GLU A 229 -10.57 -4.73 -1.46
N ASN A 230 -9.86 -4.70 -2.59
CA ASN A 230 -8.63 -5.50 -2.76
C ASN A 230 -7.53 -5.10 -1.77
N ILE A 231 -7.28 -3.79 -1.59
CA ILE A 231 -6.27 -3.33 -0.61
C ILE A 231 -6.69 -3.71 0.81
N LYS A 232 -7.95 -3.47 1.17
CA LYS A 232 -8.46 -3.83 2.50
C LYS A 232 -8.33 -5.33 2.77
N ALA A 233 -8.78 -6.17 1.84
CA ALA A 233 -8.67 -7.61 1.97
C ALA A 233 -7.21 -8.08 2.08
N ALA A 234 -6.29 -7.44 1.34
CA ALA A 234 -4.85 -7.73 1.46
C ALA A 234 -4.33 -7.43 2.88
N MET A 235 -4.75 -6.30 3.47
CA MET A 235 -4.39 -5.90 4.82
C MET A 235 -4.99 -6.85 5.88
N ASP A 236 -6.28 -7.15 5.80
CA ASP A 236 -6.95 -8.07 6.72
C ASP A 236 -6.27 -9.45 6.73
N LEU A 237 -5.93 -9.97 5.54
CA LEU A 237 -5.20 -11.25 5.38
C LEU A 237 -3.77 -11.19 5.95
N TYR A 238 -3.11 -10.05 5.80
CA TYR A 238 -1.77 -9.83 6.35
C TYR A 238 -1.77 -9.87 7.88
N GLU A 239 -2.78 -9.26 8.51
CA GLU A 239 -2.94 -9.22 9.97
C GLU A 239 -3.17 -10.62 10.56
N ILE A 240 -3.98 -11.45 9.91
CA ILE A 240 -4.21 -12.86 10.32
C ILE A 240 -3.11 -13.83 9.85
N LYS A 241 -1.94 -13.30 9.44
CA LYS A 241 -0.74 -14.05 9.03
C LYS A 241 -0.92 -14.95 7.78
N ARG A 242 -1.97 -14.75 6.98
CA ARG A 242 -2.17 -15.45 5.71
C ARG A 242 -1.39 -14.77 4.58
N TYR A 243 -0.06 -14.81 4.68
CA TYR A 243 0.83 -14.03 3.81
C TYR A 243 0.70 -14.38 2.32
N ALA A 244 0.55 -15.66 1.96
CA ALA A 244 0.41 -16.07 0.56
C ALA A 244 -0.85 -15.51 -0.12
N ASP A 245 -1.98 -15.47 0.60
CA ASP A 245 -3.24 -14.93 0.06
C ASP A 245 -3.27 -13.40 0.08
N SER A 246 -2.62 -12.80 1.08
CA SER A 246 -2.40 -11.35 1.13
C SER A 246 -1.59 -10.86 -0.09
N LEU A 247 -0.52 -11.57 -0.46
CA LEU A 247 0.29 -11.27 -1.65
C LEU A 247 -0.55 -11.22 -2.93
N LYS A 248 -1.46 -12.18 -3.14
CA LYS A 248 -2.37 -12.20 -4.31
C LYS A 248 -3.23 -10.94 -4.39
N ASN A 249 -3.73 -10.45 -3.26
CA ASN A 249 -4.56 -9.24 -3.22
C ASN A 249 -3.72 -7.97 -3.40
N PHE A 250 -2.49 -7.92 -2.86
CA PHE A 250 -1.57 -6.83 -3.16
C PHE A 250 -1.16 -6.79 -4.64
N ASP A 251 -0.90 -7.94 -5.27
CA ASP A 251 -0.60 -8.01 -6.70
C ASP A 251 -1.79 -7.50 -7.54
N ARG A 252 -3.02 -7.83 -7.14
CA ARG A 252 -4.23 -7.25 -7.77
C ARG A 252 -4.31 -5.74 -7.59
N ALA A 253 -4.09 -5.23 -6.39
CA ALA A 253 -4.07 -3.78 -6.16
C ALA A 253 -3.01 -3.07 -7.03
N LEU A 254 -1.81 -3.65 -7.14
CA LEU A 254 -0.71 -3.13 -7.95
C LEU A 254 -0.96 -3.26 -9.47
N SER A 255 -1.84 -4.16 -9.90
CA SER A 255 -2.27 -4.23 -11.30
C SER A 255 -3.05 -2.97 -11.72
N TYR A 256 -3.73 -2.32 -10.76
CA TYR A 256 -4.49 -1.10 -10.97
C TYR A 256 -3.67 0.18 -10.73
N ASP A 257 -2.88 0.22 -9.66
CA ASP A 257 -1.94 1.31 -9.35
C ASP A 257 -0.57 0.72 -9.03
N ARG A 258 0.30 0.67 -10.05
CA ARG A 258 1.66 0.12 -9.94
C ARG A 258 2.54 0.88 -8.95
N ASN A 259 2.21 2.13 -8.68
CA ASN A 259 2.98 3.03 -7.83
C ASN A 259 2.36 3.19 -6.44
N ASN A 260 1.39 2.35 -6.07
CA ASN A 260 0.77 2.39 -4.76
C ASN A 260 1.79 2.04 -3.67
N GLU A 261 2.22 3.04 -2.91
CA GLU A 261 3.29 2.92 -1.93
C GLU A 261 2.92 1.97 -0.78
N GLU A 262 1.65 1.97 -0.37
CA GLU A 262 1.11 1.09 0.67
C GLU A 262 1.15 -0.37 0.23
N ALA A 263 0.62 -0.66 -0.95
CA ALA A 263 0.63 -2.01 -1.51
C ALA A 263 2.06 -2.52 -1.74
N LEU A 264 2.97 -1.69 -2.25
CA LEU A 264 4.39 -2.06 -2.44
C LEU A 264 5.07 -2.39 -1.09
N PHE A 265 4.87 -1.56 -0.08
CA PHE A 265 5.47 -1.74 1.24
C PHE A 265 4.98 -3.03 1.91
N TYR A 266 3.66 -3.22 2.02
CA TYR A 266 3.10 -4.39 2.69
C TYR A 266 3.31 -5.69 1.91
N ARG A 267 3.34 -5.64 0.58
CA ARG A 267 3.74 -6.78 -0.25
C ARG A 267 5.15 -7.25 0.04
N ALA A 268 6.12 -6.33 0.13
CA ALA A 268 7.50 -6.66 0.44
C ALA A 268 7.61 -7.31 1.83
N LEU A 269 6.88 -6.77 2.80
CA LEU A 269 6.85 -7.28 4.17
C LEU A 269 6.17 -8.67 4.24
N ALA A 270 5.05 -8.86 3.55
CA ALA A 270 4.37 -10.14 3.44
C ALA A 270 5.28 -11.21 2.81
N ARG A 271 6.05 -10.85 1.78
CA ARG A 271 7.01 -11.76 1.13
C ARG A 271 8.11 -12.22 2.08
N LYS A 272 8.68 -11.29 2.86
CA LYS A 272 9.70 -11.62 3.88
C LYS A 272 9.15 -12.59 4.92
N LYS A 273 7.92 -12.35 5.39
CA LYS A 273 7.27 -13.20 6.40
C LYS A 273 6.82 -14.55 5.86
N ALA A 274 6.42 -14.63 4.60
CA ALA A 274 6.10 -15.90 3.95
C ALA A 274 7.33 -16.80 3.83
N GLY A 275 8.49 -16.25 3.43
CA GLY A 275 9.74 -17.02 3.36
C GLY A 275 10.19 -17.56 4.71
N LEU A 276 10.11 -16.75 5.78
CA LEU A 276 10.43 -17.20 7.14
C LEU A 276 9.52 -18.34 7.63
N ALA A 277 8.24 -18.35 7.22
CA ALA A 277 7.30 -19.40 7.62
C ALA A 277 7.49 -20.71 6.83
N GLU A 278 8.16 -20.68 5.68
CA GLU A 278 8.54 -21.87 4.92
C GLU A 278 9.83 -22.50 5.49
N ASP A 279 10.76 -21.69 6.00
CA ASP A 279 12.01 -22.16 6.63
C ASP A 279 11.79 -22.80 8.02
N GLU A 280 10.64 -22.56 8.67
CA GLU A 280 10.27 -23.12 9.98
C GLU A 280 9.49 -24.46 9.90
N ARG A 281 9.24 -24.99 8.70
CA ARG A 281 8.53 -26.27 8.46
C ARG A 281 9.48 -27.41 8.11
#